data_AF-A0A7T4YJG6-F1
#
_entry.id   AF-A0A7T4YJG6-F1
#
_cell.length_a   1.000
_cell.length_b   1.000
_cell.length_c   1.000
_cell.angle_alpha   90.00
_cell.angle_beta   90.00
_cell.angle_gamma   90.00
#
_symmetry.space_group_name_H-M   'P 1'
#
loop_
_entity.id
_entity.type
_entity.pdbx_description
1 polymer ?
#
loop_
_entity_poly.entity_id
_entity_poly.type
_entity_poly.pdbx_seq_one_letter_code
_entity_poly.pdbx_strand_id
1 'polypeptide(L)'
;MKKTKLLSAVTAFAASLCFSFSANAVEYHINDPSDPIVYGINAGDVLHLSGTGELPEYFSTGSDSTVHITGGTIGHYFNSNIGCVVNVSNGNFLGEYHTNWGGTTNIYAGDMAPNYHAEDGSTTNIYGGSMKNVRVKDFSSEYTGIVNIYGGTFDGYFHARSGSTINFYGSDFKLDGVPVTGLMLNIPHLVTGRSNLTLTGTNQDGSPLTFYLDNTYNNPLGNVIDTTAIINLVLVPEPASLSLLALSTLPLLARRRSGN
;
A
#
# COMPACT_ATOMS: atom_id res chain seq x y z
N MET A 1 -32.98 33.59 -11.90
CA MET A 1 -32.18 32.92 -10.86
C MET A 1 -32.24 31.41 -11.07
N LYS A 2 -31.22 30.83 -11.72
CA LYS A 2 -31.12 29.39 -11.97
C LYS A 2 -30.45 28.72 -10.76
N LYS A 3 -31.15 27.79 -10.11
CA LYS A 3 -30.61 26.96 -9.03
C LYS A 3 -29.74 25.86 -9.64
N THR A 4 -28.42 26.01 -9.55
CA THR A 4 -27.47 24.97 -9.96
C THR A 4 -27.43 23.92 -8.84
N LYS A 5 -27.94 22.71 -9.12
CA LYS A 5 -27.80 21.54 -8.26
C LYS A 5 -26.33 21.14 -8.24
N LEU A 6 -25.64 21.35 -7.12
CA LEU A 6 -24.42 20.60 -6.80
C LEU A 6 -24.83 19.15 -6.52
N LEU A 7 -24.64 18.27 -7.49
CA LEU A 7 -24.59 16.83 -7.24
C LEU A 7 -23.23 16.55 -6.58
N SER A 8 -23.23 16.17 -5.31
CA SER A 8 -22.02 15.70 -4.63
C SER A 8 -21.56 14.41 -5.29
N ALA A 9 -20.41 14.45 -5.96
CA ALA A 9 -19.66 13.26 -6.37
C ALA A 9 -19.07 12.59 -5.13
N VAL A 10 -19.90 11.87 -4.39
CA VAL A 10 -19.43 10.74 -3.59
C VAL A 10 -19.41 9.59 -4.57
N THR A 11 -18.30 9.46 -5.29
CA THR A 11 -18.05 8.34 -6.17
C THR A 11 -17.96 7.11 -5.28
N ALA A 12 -19.05 6.36 -5.19
CA ALA A 12 -19.06 5.04 -4.61
C ALA A 12 -18.05 4.20 -5.42
N PHE A 13 -16.93 3.87 -4.78
CA PHE A 13 -16.02 2.83 -5.23
C PHE A 13 -16.70 1.47 -5.00
N ALA A 14 -17.82 1.24 -5.68
CA ALA A 14 -18.41 -0.07 -5.81
C ALA A 14 -17.73 -0.72 -7.02
N ALA A 15 -16.47 -1.13 -6.83
CA ALA A 15 -15.89 -2.12 -7.71
C ALA A 15 -16.80 -3.35 -7.61
N SER A 16 -17.48 -3.67 -8.70
CA SER A 16 -18.23 -4.89 -8.85
C SER A 16 -17.22 -6.04 -8.86
N LEU A 17 -16.90 -6.50 -7.65
CA LEU A 17 -16.18 -7.72 -7.40
C LEU A 17 -17.16 -8.87 -7.64
N CYS A 18 -17.31 -9.27 -8.90
CA CYS A 18 -17.79 -10.61 -9.23
C CYS A 18 -16.71 -11.60 -8.78
N PHE A 19 -16.60 -11.84 -7.48
CA PHE A 19 -15.90 -13.00 -6.96
C PHE A 19 -16.78 -14.22 -7.29
N SER A 20 -16.39 -14.97 -8.30
CA SER A 20 -16.78 -16.37 -8.38
C SER A 20 -16.05 -17.09 -7.25
N PHE A 21 -16.64 -17.13 -6.07
CA PHE A 21 -16.15 -18.02 -5.02
C PHE A 21 -16.15 -19.43 -5.57
N SER A 22 -14.97 -20.05 -5.62
CA SER A 22 -14.87 -21.49 -5.80
C SER A 22 -15.71 -22.13 -4.70
N ALA A 23 -16.67 -22.99 -5.06
CA ALA A 23 -17.54 -23.66 -4.10
C ALA A 23 -16.78 -24.57 -3.09
N ASN A 24 -15.45 -24.66 -3.23
CA ASN A 24 -14.55 -25.48 -2.42
C ASN A 24 -13.44 -24.68 -1.73
N ALA A 25 -13.59 -23.37 -1.55
CA ALA A 25 -12.60 -22.59 -0.80
C ALA A 25 -12.46 -23.12 0.63
N VAL A 26 -11.22 -23.42 1.03
CA VAL A 26 -10.87 -23.86 2.38
C VAL A 26 -10.39 -22.66 3.19
N GLU A 27 -10.79 -22.61 4.46
CA GLU A 27 -10.34 -21.60 5.42
C GLU A 27 -9.32 -22.21 6.38
N TYR A 28 -8.16 -21.55 6.50
CA TYR A 28 -7.04 -21.94 7.37
C TYR A 28 -6.88 -20.92 8.49
N HIS A 29 -6.72 -21.38 9.73
CA HIS A 29 -6.39 -20.54 10.88
C HIS A 29 -5.10 -21.04 11.52
N ILE A 30 -4.08 -20.19 11.59
CA ILE A 30 -2.78 -20.47 12.20
C ILE A 30 -2.55 -19.38 13.24
N ASN A 31 -2.65 -19.75 14.51
CA ASN A 31 -2.59 -18.83 15.65
C ASN A 31 -1.40 -19.13 16.57
N ASP A 32 -0.88 -20.36 16.52
CA ASP A 32 0.22 -20.85 17.36
C ASP A 32 1.17 -21.76 16.56
N PRO A 33 2.48 -21.83 16.90
CA PRO A 33 3.43 -22.72 16.21
C PRO A 33 3.08 -24.22 16.26
N SER A 34 2.19 -24.64 17.18
CA SER A 34 1.71 -26.03 17.25
C SER A 34 0.57 -26.34 16.26
N ASP A 35 -0.02 -25.34 15.61
CA ASP A 35 -1.01 -25.55 14.57
C ASP A 35 -0.40 -26.29 13.37
N PRO A 36 -1.19 -27.04 12.59
CA PRO A 36 -0.68 -27.75 11.42
C PRO A 36 0.06 -26.82 10.46
N ILE A 37 1.26 -27.23 10.04
CA ILE A 37 2.06 -26.47 9.08
C ILE A 37 1.33 -26.44 7.73
N VAL A 38 1.05 -25.25 7.23
CA VAL A 38 0.48 -25.01 5.90
C VAL A 38 1.59 -24.45 5.02
N TYR A 39 2.01 -25.20 3.99
CA TYR A 39 3.06 -24.78 3.06
C TYR A 39 2.55 -23.87 1.93
N GLY A 40 1.23 -23.77 1.79
CA GLY A 40 0.56 -22.97 0.79
C GLY A 40 -0.94 -23.22 0.83
N ILE A 41 -1.70 -22.35 0.18
CA ILE A 41 -3.15 -22.47 0.05
C ILE A 41 -3.52 -22.53 -1.44
N ASN A 42 -4.66 -23.14 -1.76
CA ASN A 42 -5.12 -23.28 -3.14
C ASN A 42 -5.81 -22.01 -3.64
N ALA A 43 -6.25 -22.04 -4.90
CA ALA A 43 -6.96 -20.92 -5.49
C ALA A 43 -8.31 -20.68 -4.81
N GLY A 44 -8.57 -19.42 -4.45
CA GLY A 44 -9.78 -19.00 -3.73
C GLY A 44 -9.82 -19.34 -2.24
N ASP A 45 -8.81 -20.04 -1.69
CA ASP A 45 -8.73 -20.34 -0.26
C ASP A 45 -8.50 -19.06 0.57
N VAL A 46 -8.80 -19.14 1.87
CA VAL A 46 -8.59 -18.05 2.82
C VAL A 46 -7.66 -18.51 3.94
N LEU A 47 -6.64 -17.72 4.26
CA LEU A 47 -5.77 -17.96 5.41
C LEU A 47 -5.80 -16.80 6.40
N HIS A 48 -5.90 -17.15 7.68
CA HIS A 48 -5.76 -16.23 8.81
C HIS A 48 -4.51 -16.61 9.62
N LEU A 49 -3.50 -15.75 9.59
CA LEU A 49 -2.33 -15.82 10.46
C LEU A 49 -2.48 -14.81 11.60
N SER A 50 -2.45 -15.28 12.85
CA SER A 50 -2.55 -14.42 14.02
C SER A 50 -1.66 -14.91 15.18
N GLY A 51 -1.67 -14.18 16.31
CA GLY A 51 -0.97 -14.60 17.52
C GLY A 51 0.54 -14.79 17.30
N THR A 52 1.02 -15.98 17.68
CA THR A 52 2.41 -16.44 17.51
C THR A 52 2.55 -17.48 16.40
N GLY A 53 1.52 -17.65 15.55
CA GLY A 53 1.53 -18.58 14.44
C GLY A 53 2.69 -18.32 13.47
N GLU A 54 3.09 -19.35 12.74
CA GLU A 54 4.21 -19.29 11.81
C GLU A 54 3.81 -19.80 10.42
N LEU A 55 4.15 -19.04 9.39
CA LEU A 55 4.15 -19.55 8.02
C LEU A 55 5.56 -20.00 7.64
N PRO A 56 5.72 -21.19 7.05
CA PRO A 56 7.03 -21.70 6.66
C PRO A 56 7.64 -20.86 5.53
N GLU A 57 8.94 -21.07 5.29
CA GLU A 57 9.60 -20.54 4.09
C GLU A 57 8.92 -21.05 2.81
N TYR A 58 8.98 -20.25 1.75
CA TYR A 58 8.41 -20.52 0.43
C TYR A 58 6.89 -20.70 0.43
N PHE A 59 6.20 -20.17 1.44
CA PHE A 59 4.75 -20.16 1.46
C PHE A 59 4.21 -19.45 0.22
N SER A 60 3.33 -20.13 -0.53
CA SER A 60 2.74 -19.59 -1.76
C SER A 60 1.22 -19.64 -1.71
N THR A 61 0.59 -18.57 -2.16
CA THR A 61 -0.88 -18.48 -2.24
C THR A 61 -1.37 -18.94 -3.60
N GLY A 62 -2.52 -19.60 -3.69
CA GLY A 62 -3.17 -19.87 -4.98
C GLY A 62 -3.78 -18.62 -5.60
N SER A 63 -4.17 -18.69 -6.87
CA SER A 63 -4.84 -17.56 -7.54
C SER A 63 -6.12 -17.15 -6.81
N ASP A 64 -6.41 -15.86 -6.76
CA ASP A 64 -7.63 -15.30 -6.15
C ASP A 64 -7.86 -15.69 -4.67
N SER A 65 -6.83 -16.19 -3.98
CA SER A 65 -6.88 -16.49 -2.55
C SER A 65 -6.78 -15.22 -1.71
N THR A 66 -7.19 -15.30 -0.44
CA THR A 66 -7.08 -14.18 0.50
C THR A 66 -6.25 -14.57 1.72
N VAL A 67 -5.30 -13.72 2.09
CA VAL A 67 -4.49 -13.92 3.30
C VAL A 67 -4.66 -12.72 4.24
N HIS A 68 -4.98 -13.00 5.48
CA HIS A 68 -5.06 -12.02 6.56
C HIS A 68 -3.94 -12.29 7.57
N ILE A 69 -3.05 -11.33 7.75
CA ILE A 69 -1.92 -11.40 8.67
C ILE A 69 -2.13 -10.33 9.75
N THR A 70 -2.51 -10.77 10.94
CA THR A 70 -2.75 -9.89 12.09
C THR A 70 -1.73 -10.10 13.21
N GLY A 71 -0.71 -10.92 12.98
CA GLY A 71 0.34 -11.32 13.91
C GLY A 71 1.22 -12.41 13.31
N GLY A 72 2.02 -13.07 14.14
CA GLY A 72 2.86 -14.19 13.74
C GLY A 72 4.15 -13.83 12.98
N THR A 73 4.85 -14.88 12.57
CA THR A 73 6.11 -14.81 11.83
C THR A 73 5.95 -15.45 10.46
N ILE A 74 6.45 -14.78 9.43
CA ILE A 74 6.39 -15.27 8.05
C ILE A 74 7.80 -15.60 7.59
N GLY A 75 8.01 -16.84 7.15
CA GLY A 75 9.29 -17.30 6.61
C GLY A 75 9.76 -16.53 5.37
N HIS A 76 10.93 -16.90 4.88
CA HIS A 76 11.52 -16.32 3.68
C HIS A 76 10.72 -16.69 2.42
N TYR A 77 10.70 -15.82 1.42
CA TYR A 77 10.09 -16.06 0.10
C TYR A 77 8.58 -16.32 0.13
N PHE A 78 7.84 -15.52 0.89
CA PHE A 78 6.39 -15.51 0.76
C PHE A 78 6.01 -15.02 -0.65
N ASN A 79 5.10 -15.72 -1.32
CA ASN A 79 4.70 -15.39 -2.67
C ASN A 79 3.17 -15.29 -2.79
N SER A 80 2.67 -14.09 -3.06
CA SER A 80 1.27 -13.88 -3.44
C SER A 80 1.09 -13.91 -4.95
N ASN A 81 0.34 -14.90 -5.44
CA ASN A 81 0.13 -15.13 -6.87
C ASN A 81 -1.02 -14.29 -7.45
N ILE A 82 -1.35 -14.55 -8.72
CA ILE A 82 -2.32 -13.80 -9.52
C ILE A 82 -3.65 -13.61 -8.80
N GLY A 83 -4.09 -12.35 -8.70
CA GLY A 83 -5.39 -11.98 -8.12
C GLY A 83 -5.50 -12.18 -6.60
N CYS A 84 -4.46 -12.67 -5.94
CA CYS A 84 -4.46 -12.84 -4.49
C CYS A 84 -4.55 -11.49 -3.78
N VAL A 85 -5.26 -11.45 -2.64
CA VAL A 85 -5.31 -10.29 -1.75
C VAL A 85 -4.66 -10.62 -0.43
N VAL A 86 -3.57 -9.94 -0.10
CA VAL A 86 -2.88 -10.08 1.19
C VAL A 86 -3.09 -8.82 2.03
N ASN A 87 -3.62 -8.97 3.23
CA ASN A 87 -3.88 -7.90 4.17
C ASN A 87 -3.00 -8.07 5.41
N VAL A 88 -2.07 -7.14 5.63
CA VAL A 88 -1.10 -7.16 6.74
C VAL A 88 -1.46 -6.06 7.73
N SER A 89 -2.04 -6.41 8.86
CA SER A 89 -2.30 -5.46 9.96
C SER A 89 -1.30 -5.55 11.10
N ASN A 90 -0.50 -6.61 11.13
CA ASN A 90 0.68 -6.79 11.98
C ASN A 90 1.46 -8.01 11.47
N GLY A 91 2.59 -8.34 12.09
CA GLY A 91 3.40 -9.52 11.78
C GLY A 91 4.85 -9.14 11.48
N ASN A 92 5.71 -10.16 11.51
CA ASN A 92 7.13 -10.02 11.22
C ASN A 92 7.50 -10.94 10.06
N PHE A 93 7.77 -10.35 8.90
CA PHE A 93 8.34 -11.11 7.80
C PHE A 93 9.83 -11.27 8.07
N LEU A 94 10.38 -12.46 7.80
CA LEU A 94 11.81 -12.74 8.00
C LEU A 94 12.64 -12.55 6.73
N GLY A 95 12.00 -12.61 5.56
CA GLY A 95 12.70 -12.57 4.28
C GLY A 95 11.92 -11.92 3.15
N GLU A 96 12.24 -12.35 1.94
CA GLU A 96 11.64 -11.78 0.74
C GLU A 96 10.13 -12.00 0.73
N TYR A 97 9.39 -10.97 0.34
CA TYR A 97 7.98 -11.07 0.01
C TYR A 97 7.74 -10.54 -1.40
N HIS A 98 7.21 -11.40 -2.27
CA HIS A 98 6.87 -11.06 -3.65
C HIS A 98 5.35 -10.98 -3.81
N THR A 99 4.86 -9.84 -4.32
CA THR A 99 3.48 -9.69 -4.81
C THR A 99 3.49 -9.77 -6.33
N ASN A 100 2.90 -10.83 -6.88
CA ASN A 100 3.00 -11.16 -8.30
C ASN A 100 1.71 -10.91 -9.09
N TRP A 101 1.88 -10.52 -10.36
CA TRP A 101 0.89 -10.61 -11.46
C TRP A 101 -0.57 -10.31 -11.09
N GLY A 102 -0.87 -9.05 -10.77
CA GLY A 102 -2.24 -8.63 -10.44
C GLY A 102 -2.64 -8.92 -8.99
N GLY A 103 -1.76 -9.53 -8.19
CA GLY A 103 -1.92 -9.61 -6.75
C GLY A 103 -1.95 -8.24 -6.10
N THR A 104 -2.71 -8.13 -5.02
CA THR A 104 -2.85 -6.91 -4.22
C THR A 104 -2.36 -7.15 -2.80
N THR A 105 -1.46 -6.28 -2.33
CA THR A 105 -0.98 -6.29 -0.94
C THR A 105 -1.37 -4.99 -0.24
N ASN A 106 -2.09 -5.11 0.87
CA ASN A 106 -2.46 -4.00 1.73
C ASN A 106 -1.68 -4.08 3.05
N ILE A 107 -0.84 -3.09 3.33
CA ILE A 107 0.04 -3.05 4.50
C ILE A 107 -0.44 -1.93 5.42
N TYR A 108 -1.09 -2.30 6.52
CA TYR A 108 -1.59 -1.36 7.53
C TYR A 108 -0.61 -1.18 8.69
N ALA A 109 0.11 -2.23 9.06
CA ALA A 109 1.18 -2.20 10.06
C ALA A 109 2.09 -3.43 9.91
N GLY A 110 3.00 -3.61 10.86
CA GLY A 110 3.95 -4.72 10.89
C GLY A 110 5.33 -4.32 10.38
N ASP A 111 6.25 -5.28 10.48
CA ASP A 111 7.62 -5.15 10.03
C ASP A 111 7.80 -6.03 8.78
N MET A 112 7.90 -5.36 7.64
CA MET A 112 8.20 -6.03 6.38
C MET A 112 9.72 -6.20 6.30
N ALA A 113 10.14 -7.46 6.33
CA ALA A 113 11.53 -7.93 6.23
C ALA A 113 12.32 -7.32 5.08
N PRO A 114 13.63 -7.58 5.00
CA PRO A 114 14.53 -6.71 4.27
C PRO A 114 14.28 -6.59 2.77
N ASN A 115 13.41 -7.34 2.10
CA ASN A 115 13.20 -7.17 0.67
C ASN A 115 11.73 -7.38 0.31
N TYR A 116 11.01 -6.29 0.09
CA TYR A 116 9.67 -6.36 -0.49
C TYR A 116 9.72 -6.15 -2.00
N HIS A 117 9.04 -6.99 -2.75
CA HIS A 117 9.00 -6.97 -4.20
C HIS A 117 7.55 -6.78 -4.69
N ALA A 118 7.27 -5.63 -5.29
CA ALA A 118 6.08 -5.39 -6.08
C ALA A 118 6.41 -5.69 -7.55
N GLU A 119 5.99 -6.86 -8.02
CA GLU A 119 6.31 -7.36 -9.36
C GLU A 119 5.24 -6.93 -10.38
N ASP A 120 5.48 -7.28 -11.64
CA ASP A 120 4.65 -7.09 -12.82
C ASP A 120 3.13 -7.09 -12.56
N GLY A 121 2.45 -5.96 -12.78
CA GLY A 121 1.00 -5.83 -12.67
C GLY A 121 0.42 -5.91 -11.25
N SER A 122 1.26 -6.09 -10.22
CA SER A 122 0.81 -6.07 -8.82
C SER A 122 0.43 -4.66 -8.35
N THR A 123 -0.36 -4.59 -7.29
CA THR A 123 -0.65 -3.35 -6.57
C THR A 123 -0.30 -3.50 -5.09
N THR A 124 0.52 -2.60 -4.59
CA THR A 124 0.85 -2.51 -3.16
C THR A 124 0.29 -1.22 -2.59
N ASN A 125 -0.47 -1.31 -1.50
CA ASN A 125 -0.98 -0.17 -0.75
C ASN A 125 -0.35 -0.15 0.63
N ILE A 126 0.42 0.90 0.94
CA ILE A 126 1.16 1.06 2.19
C ILE A 126 0.49 2.16 3.00
N TYR A 127 -0.27 1.77 4.02
CA TYR A 127 -0.96 2.67 4.95
C TYR A 127 -0.16 2.92 6.23
N GLY A 128 0.77 2.04 6.57
CA GLY A 128 1.58 2.12 7.79
C GLY A 128 2.67 1.04 7.83
N GLY A 129 3.25 0.83 9.02
CA GLY A 129 4.30 -0.17 9.25
C GLY A 129 5.72 0.31 8.95
N SER A 130 6.67 -0.63 8.98
CA SER A 130 8.05 -0.42 8.57
C SER A 130 8.37 -1.26 7.34
N MET A 131 8.80 -0.59 6.28
CA MET A 131 9.21 -1.21 5.02
C MET A 131 10.72 -1.18 4.93
N LYS A 132 11.34 -2.34 4.75
CA LYS A 132 12.76 -2.46 4.43
C LYS A 132 12.97 -2.93 3.01
N ASN A 133 13.93 -2.28 2.37
CA ASN A 133 14.28 -2.39 0.97
C ASN A 133 13.13 -2.74 0.00
N VAL A 134 12.50 -1.72 -0.56
CA VAL A 134 11.39 -1.90 -1.50
C VAL A 134 11.93 -1.97 -2.92
N ARG A 135 11.52 -3.00 -3.67
CA ARG A 135 11.77 -3.13 -5.10
C ARG A 135 10.44 -3.14 -5.83
N VAL A 136 10.26 -2.19 -6.73
CA VAL A 136 9.16 -2.19 -7.70
C VAL A 136 9.78 -2.64 -9.00
N LYS A 137 9.78 -3.96 -9.19
CA LYS A 137 10.60 -4.64 -10.17
C LYS A 137 9.78 -5.00 -11.41
N ASP A 138 10.53 -5.08 -12.49
CA ASP A 138 10.19 -5.68 -13.77
C ASP A 138 11.21 -6.83 -13.98
N PHE A 139 10.72 -8.06 -14.16
CA PHE A 139 11.51 -9.14 -14.78
C PHE A 139 11.22 -9.25 -16.28
N SER A 140 10.09 -8.72 -16.74
CA SER A 140 9.68 -8.66 -18.15
C SER A 140 9.25 -7.24 -18.52
N SER A 141 9.88 -6.66 -19.55
CA SER A 141 9.89 -5.23 -19.93
C SER A 141 8.54 -4.55 -20.18
N GLU A 142 7.42 -5.23 -19.93
CA GLU A 142 6.07 -4.87 -20.33
C GLU A 142 5.10 -4.69 -19.15
N TYR A 143 5.43 -5.21 -17.97
CA TYR A 143 4.53 -5.16 -16.82
C TYR A 143 5.27 -4.66 -15.58
N THR A 144 4.65 -3.73 -14.87
CA THR A 144 5.29 -3.08 -13.72
C THR A 144 4.34 -2.99 -12.54
N GLY A 145 4.88 -3.05 -11.32
CA GLY A 145 4.10 -2.87 -10.10
C GLY A 145 3.64 -1.41 -9.90
N ILE A 146 2.52 -1.26 -9.21
CA ILE A 146 2.01 0.01 -8.68
C ILE A 146 2.19 0.01 -7.17
N VAL A 147 2.88 1.00 -6.62
CA VAL A 147 3.00 1.21 -5.17
C VAL A 147 2.34 2.51 -4.77
N ASN A 148 1.32 2.42 -3.93
CA ASN A 148 0.60 3.54 -3.34
C ASN A 148 1.03 3.72 -1.89
N ILE A 149 1.56 4.88 -1.55
CA ILE A 149 2.13 5.21 -0.24
C ILE A 149 1.22 6.25 0.42
N TYR A 150 0.52 5.83 1.46
CA TYR A 150 -0.36 6.65 2.29
C TYR A 150 0.23 6.97 3.67
N GLY A 151 1.26 6.22 4.08
CA GLY A 151 1.83 6.27 5.42
C GLY A 151 3.03 5.33 5.59
N GLY A 152 3.44 5.15 6.85
CA GLY A 152 4.51 4.23 7.23
C GLY A 152 5.92 4.82 7.17
N THR A 153 6.90 3.97 7.46
CA THR A 153 8.32 4.31 7.43
C THR A 153 9.07 3.43 6.43
N PHE A 154 10.08 4.01 5.78
CA PHE A 154 10.93 3.31 4.82
C PHE A 154 12.36 3.35 5.33
N ASP A 155 12.99 2.19 5.37
CA ASP A 155 14.38 2.01 5.74
C ASP A 155 15.11 1.19 4.67
N GLY A 156 16.41 1.44 4.51
CA GLY A 156 17.21 0.87 3.44
C GLY A 156 16.88 1.46 2.05
N TYR A 157 16.98 0.64 1.01
CA TYR A 157 16.93 1.11 -0.37
C TYR A 157 15.54 1.00 -1.03
N PHE A 158 15.17 1.97 -1.83
CA PHE A 158 13.97 1.94 -2.67
C PHE A 158 14.37 1.89 -4.13
N HIS A 159 14.09 0.78 -4.80
CA HIS A 159 14.39 0.57 -6.21
C HIS A 159 13.10 0.56 -7.03
N ALA A 160 12.87 1.62 -7.80
CA ALA A 160 11.80 1.69 -8.78
C ALA A 160 12.36 1.52 -10.20
N ARG A 161 12.01 0.40 -10.85
CA ARG A 161 12.44 0.12 -12.22
C ARG A 161 11.61 0.87 -13.25
N SER A 162 12.13 0.93 -14.48
CA SER A 162 11.42 1.47 -15.64
C SER A 162 9.98 0.98 -15.72
N GLY A 163 9.04 1.89 -15.98
CA GLY A 163 7.61 1.62 -16.10
C GLY A 163 6.83 1.53 -14.78
N SER A 164 7.51 1.25 -13.65
CA SER A 164 6.85 1.22 -12.33
C SER A 164 6.13 2.53 -12.00
N THR A 165 5.05 2.46 -11.23
CA THR A 165 4.32 3.65 -10.78
C THR A 165 4.34 3.73 -9.27
N ILE A 166 4.80 4.86 -8.73
CA ILE A 166 4.83 5.17 -7.31
C ILE A 166 3.95 6.39 -7.09
N ASN A 167 2.95 6.25 -6.22
CA ASN A 167 2.04 7.34 -5.87
C ASN A 167 2.21 7.67 -4.38
N PHE A 168 2.59 8.91 -4.07
CA PHE A 168 2.64 9.42 -2.70
C PHE A 168 1.35 10.20 -2.42
N TYR A 169 0.61 9.80 -1.40
CA TYR A 169 -0.61 10.45 -0.96
C TYR A 169 -0.33 11.23 0.31
N GLY A 170 -0.60 12.54 0.29
CA GLY A 170 -0.25 13.42 1.40
C GLY A 170 -0.53 14.90 1.17
N SER A 171 0.11 15.74 1.98
CA SER A 171 0.09 17.20 1.94
C SER A 171 1.51 17.78 2.06
N ASP A 172 1.62 19.11 1.88
CA ASP A 172 2.84 19.88 2.12
C ASP A 172 4.11 19.38 1.41
N PHE A 173 3.94 18.80 0.22
CA PHE A 173 5.05 18.26 -0.56
C PHE A 173 6.06 19.35 -0.96
N LYS A 174 7.34 19.05 -0.74
CA LYS A 174 8.47 19.91 -1.08
C LYS A 174 9.58 19.08 -1.73
N LEU A 175 10.25 19.65 -2.72
CA LEU A 175 11.48 19.12 -3.31
C LEU A 175 12.64 20.00 -2.86
N ASP A 176 13.58 19.43 -2.10
CA ASP A 176 14.70 20.14 -1.46
C ASP A 176 14.25 21.38 -0.67
N GLY A 177 13.14 21.21 0.07
CA GLY A 177 12.54 22.27 0.88
C GLY A 177 11.72 23.30 0.09
N VAL A 178 11.73 23.26 -1.25
CA VAL A 178 10.90 24.13 -2.10
C VAL A 178 9.51 23.52 -2.30
N PRO A 179 8.42 24.22 -1.96
CA PRO A 179 7.06 23.70 -2.16
C PRO A 179 6.77 23.32 -3.61
N VAL A 180 6.14 22.16 -3.82
CA VAL A 180 5.65 21.76 -5.14
C VAL A 180 4.41 22.57 -5.48
N THR A 181 4.45 23.27 -6.61
CA THR A 181 3.34 24.12 -7.06
C THR A 181 2.44 23.38 -8.06
N GLY A 182 1.20 23.84 -8.21
CA GLY A 182 0.26 23.25 -9.18
C GLY A 182 -0.35 21.90 -8.75
N LEU A 183 -0.21 21.53 -7.48
CA LEU A 183 -0.93 20.39 -6.91
C LEU A 183 -2.43 20.69 -6.87
N MET A 184 -3.24 19.73 -7.32
CA MET A 184 -4.70 19.78 -7.24
C MET A 184 -5.21 18.59 -6.42
N LEU A 185 -6.25 18.82 -5.63
CA LEU A 185 -6.82 17.81 -4.75
C LEU A 185 -7.26 16.56 -5.54
N ASN A 186 -6.75 15.39 -5.15
CA ASN A 186 -7.01 14.09 -5.76
C ASN A 186 -6.65 13.96 -7.25
N ILE A 187 -5.79 14.83 -7.79
CA ILE A 187 -5.26 14.71 -9.15
C ILE A 187 -3.76 14.39 -9.07
N PRO A 188 -3.29 13.27 -9.67
CA PRO A 188 -1.87 12.95 -9.71
C PRO A 188 -1.04 14.06 -10.37
N HIS A 189 0.01 14.50 -9.67
CA HIS A 189 1.01 15.44 -10.19
C HIS A 189 2.33 14.70 -10.43
N LEU A 190 2.75 14.64 -11.70
CA LEU A 190 3.98 13.95 -12.11
C LEU A 190 5.23 14.70 -11.63
N VAL A 191 6.11 14.00 -10.91
CA VAL A 191 7.44 14.49 -10.54
C VAL A 191 8.44 14.14 -11.65
N THR A 192 8.94 15.17 -12.32
CA THR A 192 9.89 15.05 -13.45
C THR A 192 11.36 15.18 -13.01
N GLY A 193 11.66 15.90 -11.94
CA GLY A 193 13.00 16.02 -11.38
C GLY A 193 13.33 14.88 -10.42
N ARG A 194 14.46 14.18 -10.60
CA ARG A 194 14.84 13.00 -9.80
C ARG A 194 16.35 12.82 -9.61
N SER A 195 17.14 13.88 -9.75
CA SER A 195 18.59 13.78 -9.65
C SER A 195 19.04 14.41 -8.35
N ASN A 196 19.23 13.57 -7.32
CA ASN A 196 19.66 13.98 -5.98
C ASN A 196 18.69 14.98 -5.32
N LEU A 197 17.39 14.72 -5.41
CA LEU A 197 16.36 15.54 -4.75
C LEU A 197 15.83 14.83 -3.51
N THR A 198 15.50 15.59 -2.47
CA THR A 198 14.79 15.09 -1.30
C THR A 198 13.33 15.53 -1.38
N LEU A 199 12.43 14.56 -1.59
CA LEU A 199 11.00 14.74 -1.40
C LEU A 199 10.70 14.72 0.10
N THR A 200 10.06 15.78 0.57
CA THR A 200 9.52 15.85 1.94
C THR A 200 8.06 16.23 1.89
N GLY A 201 7.32 15.96 2.97
CA GLY A 201 5.91 16.31 3.10
C GLY A 201 5.29 15.66 4.33
N THR A 202 3.96 15.58 4.33
CA THR A 202 3.19 14.86 5.34
C THR A 202 2.38 13.79 4.61
N ASN A 203 2.51 12.53 5.01
CA ASN A 203 1.73 11.43 4.47
C ASN A 203 0.24 11.58 4.80
N GLN A 204 -0.61 10.84 4.10
CA GLN A 204 -2.05 10.83 4.36
C GLN A 204 -2.40 10.37 5.78
N ASP A 205 -1.60 9.53 6.44
CA ASP A 205 -1.78 9.15 7.84
C ASP A 205 -1.35 10.23 8.85
N GLY A 206 -0.77 11.33 8.38
CA GLY A 206 -0.21 12.42 9.19
C GLY A 206 1.26 12.25 9.59
N SER A 207 1.90 11.14 9.21
CA SER A 207 3.33 10.93 9.48
C SER A 207 4.20 11.84 8.59
N PRO A 208 5.42 12.20 9.02
CA PRO A 208 6.35 12.90 8.15
C PRO A 208 6.80 12.00 6.99
N LEU A 209 6.88 12.56 5.79
CA LEU A 209 7.49 11.93 4.62
C LEU A 209 8.89 12.52 4.42
N THR A 210 9.87 11.64 4.24
CA THR A 210 11.20 11.99 3.71
C THR A 210 11.64 10.87 2.79
N PHE A 211 11.90 11.21 1.54
CA PHE A 211 12.19 10.23 0.50
C PHE A 211 13.20 10.81 -0.49
N TYR A 212 14.25 10.04 -0.79
CA TYR A 212 15.33 10.51 -1.65
C TYR A 212 15.11 10.02 -3.08
N LEU A 213 14.97 10.98 -4.00
CA LEU A 213 14.75 10.78 -5.42
C LEU A 213 16.09 10.87 -6.16
N ASP A 214 16.59 9.72 -6.58
CA ASP A 214 17.83 9.62 -7.33
C ASP A 214 17.73 8.51 -8.37
N ASN A 215 18.29 8.76 -9.54
CA ASN A 215 18.37 7.81 -10.66
C ASN A 215 19.79 7.21 -10.81
N THR A 216 20.69 7.50 -9.86
CA THR A 216 22.08 7.04 -9.90
C THR A 216 22.26 5.75 -9.11
N TYR A 217 22.76 4.71 -9.78
CA TYR A 217 22.93 3.36 -9.19
C TYR A 217 23.95 3.28 -8.03
N ASN A 218 24.74 4.32 -7.82
CA ASN A 218 25.85 4.36 -6.87
C ASN A 218 25.61 5.28 -5.67
N ASN A 219 24.35 5.60 -5.36
CA ASN A 219 24.10 6.49 -4.25
C ASN A 219 24.29 5.78 -2.89
N PRO A 220 24.71 6.51 -1.85
CA PRO A 220 25.05 5.91 -0.56
C PRO A 220 23.82 5.37 0.19
N LEU A 221 22.62 5.74 -0.23
CA LEU A 221 21.35 5.30 0.37
C LEU A 221 20.76 4.05 -0.34
N GLY A 222 21.33 3.64 -1.47
CA GLY A 222 20.86 2.56 -2.34
C GLY A 222 19.58 2.85 -3.14
N ASN A 223 18.94 4.02 -2.98
CA ASN A 223 17.70 4.34 -3.68
C ASN A 223 17.93 4.54 -5.18
N VAL A 224 17.27 3.77 -6.04
CA VAL A 224 17.44 3.90 -7.49
C VAL A 224 16.07 3.98 -8.12
N ILE A 225 15.76 5.12 -8.72
CA ILE A 225 14.50 5.33 -9.43
C ILE A 225 14.83 5.60 -10.89
N ASP A 226 14.55 4.61 -11.73
CA ASP A 226 14.76 4.73 -13.16
C ASP A 226 14.00 5.95 -13.70
N THR A 227 14.58 6.60 -14.72
CA THR A 227 14.04 7.84 -15.29
C THR A 227 12.66 7.66 -15.92
N THR A 228 12.32 6.43 -16.31
CA THR A 228 11.05 6.01 -16.91
C THR A 228 10.06 5.44 -15.91
N ALA A 229 10.42 5.28 -14.62
CA ALA A 229 9.42 5.08 -13.59
C ALA A 229 8.47 6.30 -13.55
N ILE A 230 7.27 6.16 -13.02
CA ILE A 230 6.30 7.25 -12.85
C ILE A 230 6.22 7.54 -11.36
N ILE A 231 6.49 8.77 -10.96
CA ILE A 231 6.33 9.23 -9.58
C ILE A 231 5.26 10.30 -9.57
N ASN A 232 4.19 10.04 -8.83
CA ASN A 232 3.11 11.00 -8.66
C ASN A 232 3.01 11.46 -7.21
N LEU A 233 2.68 12.73 -7.04
CA LEU A 233 2.21 13.29 -5.78
C LEU A 233 0.70 13.48 -5.90
N VAL A 234 -0.06 12.93 -4.96
CA VAL A 234 -1.50 13.07 -4.89
C VAL A 234 -1.84 13.85 -3.64
N LEU A 235 -2.25 15.10 -3.82
CA LEU A 235 -2.69 15.94 -2.71
C LEU A 235 -4.01 15.39 -2.16
N VAL A 236 -4.03 15.05 -0.88
CA VAL A 236 -5.23 14.61 -0.14
C VAL A 236 -5.43 15.49 1.09
N PRO A 237 -6.67 15.63 1.61
CA PRO A 237 -6.89 16.38 2.84
C PRO A 237 -6.20 15.68 4.01
N GLU A 238 -5.59 16.46 4.90
CA GLU A 238 -5.01 15.91 6.13
C GLU A 238 -6.09 15.24 7.00
N PRO A 239 -5.77 14.15 7.71
CA PRO A 239 -6.72 13.47 8.60
C PRO A 239 -7.35 14.40 9.64
N ALA A 240 -6.57 15.35 10.14
CA ALA A 240 -7.04 16.34 11.09
C ALA A 240 -8.15 17.22 10.47
N SER A 241 -8.02 17.58 9.20
CA SER A 241 -9.02 18.37 8.48
C SER A 241 -10.34 17.62 8.33
N LEU A 242 -10.29 16.31 8.08
CA LEU A 242 -11.48 15.46 8.03
C LEU A 242 -12.13 15.30 9.41
N SER A 243 -11.31 15.13 10.46
CA SER A 243 -11.80 15.02 11.84
C SER A 243 -12.48 16.30 12.31
N LEU A 244 -11.89 17.46 12.00
CA LEU A 244 -12.49 18.78 12.25
C LEU A 244 -13.80 18.97 11.48
N LEU A 245 -13.86 18.55 10.21
CA LEU A 245 -15.09 18.58 9.42
C LEU A 245 -16.19 17.72 10.06
N ALA A 246 -15.87 16.48 10.46
CA ALA A 246 -16.83 15.59 11.12
C ALA A 246 -17.34 16.18 12.44
N LEU A 247 -16.45 16.69 13.29
CA LEU A 247 -16.81 17.33 14.56
C LEU A 247 -17.71 18.56 14.37
N SER A 248 -17.50 19.35 13.31
CA SER A 248 -18.33 20.52 13.01
C SER A 248 -19.79 20.18 12.70
N THR A 249 -20.09 18.94 12.29
CA THR A 249 -21.45 18.50 11.93
C THR A 249 -22.24 17.93 13.12
N LEU A 250 -21.58 17.52 14.20
CA LEU A 250 -22.24 16.93 15.37
C LEU A 250 -23.25 17.87 16.07
N PRO A 251 -22.98 19.18 16.27
CA PRO A 251 -23.95 20.09 16.88
C PRO A 251 -25.22 20.28 16.04
N LEU A 252 -25.10 20.17 14.70
CA LEU A 252 -26.24 20.27 13.79
C LEU A 252 -27.17 19.05 13.90
N LEU A 253 -26.63 17.88 14.22
CA LEU A 253 -27.41 16.66 14.46
C LEU A 253 -28.03 16.65 15.87
N ALA A 254 -27.33 17.18 16.87
CA ALA A 254 -27.81 17.20 18.26
C ALA A 254 -29.04 18.13 18.48
N ARG A 255 -29.26 19.13 17.62
CA ARG A 255 -30.33 20.13 17.80
C ARG A 255 -31.73 19.66 17.38
N ARG A 256 -31.90 18.45 16.85
CA ARG A 256 -33.20 17.99 16.29
C ARG A 256 -34.11 17.22 17.26
N ARG A 257 -33.84 17.16 18.57
CA ARG A 257 -34.57 16.23 19.48
C ARG A 257 -35.34 16.83 20.66
N SER A 258 -35.69 18.12 20.66
CA SER A 258 -36.48 18.73 21.77
C SER A 258 -37.81 19.35 21.33
N GLY A 259 -38.66 18.58 20.66
CA GLY A 259 -40.01 19.02 20.32
C GLY A 259 -40.98 17.85 20.20
N ASN A 260 -41.43 17.33 21.35
CA ASN A 260 -42.75 16.71 21.60
C ASN A 260 -42.93 16.55 23.10
#